data_AF-A0A4R1GBR6-F1
#
_entry.id   AF-A0A4R1GBR6-F1
#
_cell.length_a   1.000
_cell.length_b   1.000
_cell.length_c   1.000
_cell.angle_alpha   90.00
_cell.angle_beta   90.00
_cell.angle_gamma   90.00
#
_symmetry.space_group_name_H-M   'P 1'
#
loop_
_entity.id
_entity.type
_entity.pdbx_description
1 polymer ?
#
loop_
_entity_poly.entity_id
_entity_poly.type
_entity_poly.pdbx_seq_one_letter_code
_entity_poly.pdbx_strand_id
1 'polypeptide(L)'
;MSTSLTEVLHVLVQWQCTPNQALAILKLDPEKPFPAVLNEEQCERVNFVLNIHSSLGTVFDDAEEVYGYMSSPHEDPYYEGKSPLELISSGDLTVFERVCWHIDAMRVL
;
A
#
# COMPACT_ATOMS: atom_id res chain seq x y z
N MET A 1 5.30 11.60 14.02
CA MET A 1 4.76 12.44 12.94
C MET A 1 3.36 11.91 12.68
N SER A 2 2.31 12.72 12.86
CA SER A 2 0.95 12.32 12.49
C SER A 2 0.81 12.47 10.99
N THR A 3 1.16 11.43 10.24
CA THR A 3 1.04 11.43 8.78
C THR A 3 -0.43 11.57 8.41
N SER A 4 -0.74 12.46 7.47
CA SER A 4 -2.11 12.79 7.14
C SER A 4 -2.71 11.76 6.19
N LEU A 5 -4.01 11.49 6.31
CA LEU A 5 -4.75 10.64 5.36
C LEU A 5 -4.58 11.13 3.91
N THR A 6 -4.43 12.44 3.71
CA THR A 6 -4.17 13.06 2.40
C THR A 6 -2.90 12.55 1.74
N GLU A 7 -1.79 12.44 2.47
CA GLU A 7 -0.51 11.94 1.93
C GLU A 7 -0.64 10.49 1.47
N VAL A 8 -1.32 9.66 2.27
CA VAL A 8 -1.57 8.25 1.96
C VAL A 8 -2.42 8.11 0.70
N LEU A 9 -3.47 8.92 0.57
CA LEU A 9 -4.31 8.93 -0.63
C LEU A 9 -3.52 9.34 -1.88
N HIS A 10 -2.60 10.30 -1.77
CA HIS A 10 -1.72 10.66 -2.90
C HIS A 10 -0.85 9.49 -3.33
N VAL A 11 -0.23 8.75 -2.39
CA VAL A 11 0.56 7.56 -2.70
C VAL A 11 -0.29 6.50 -3.41
N LEU A 12 -1.48 6.20 -2.90
CA LEU A 12 -2.39 5.22 -3.50
C LEU A 12 -2.79 5.61 -4.93
N VAL A 13 -2.99 6.90 -5.21
CA VAL A 13 -3.24 7.41 -6.57
C VAL A 13 -2.04 7.18 -7.48
N GLN A 14 -0.81 7.40 -7.00
CA GLN A 14 0.40 7.14 -7.81
C GLN A 14 0.60 5.64 -8.10
N TRP A 15 0.18 4.77 -7.19
CA TRP A 15 0.10 3.31 -7.43
C TRP A 15 -1.08 2.91 -8.34
N GLN A 16 -1.81 3.87 -8.91
CA GLN A 16 -2.93 3.63 -9.80
C GLN A 16 -4.10 2.88 -9.13
N CYS A 17 -4.28 3.05 -7.81
CA CYS A 17 -5.42 2.49 -7.10
C CYS A 17 -6.74 3.05 -7.65
N THR A 18 -7.71 2.17 -7.87
CA THR A 18 -9.10 2.58 -8.00
C THR A 18 -9.66 3.04 -6.66
N PRO A 19 -10.73 3.86 -6.63
CA PRO A 19 -11.37 4.27 -5.38
C PRO A 19 -11.79 3.09 -4.50
N ASN A 20 -12.32 2.01 -5.07
CA ASN A 20 -12.73 0.82 -4.31
C ASN A 20 -11.54 0.10 -3.68
N GLN A 21 -10.41 0.01 -4.38
CA GLN A 21 -9.17 -0.55 -3.81
C GLN A 21 -8.67 0.30 -2.66
N ALA A 22 -8.63 1.63 -2.82
CA ALA A 22 -8.20 2.54 -1.75
C ALA A 22 -9.07 2.40 -0.49
N LEU A 23 -10.39 2.29 -0.65
CA LEU A 23 -11.31 2.06 0.48
C LEU A 23 -11.08 0.69 1.14
N ALA A 24 -10.88 -0.37 0.36
CA ALA A 24 -10.59 -1.70 0.88
C ALA A 24 -9.25 -1.75 1.66
N ILE A 25 -8.20 -1.16 1.08
CA ILE A 25 -6.84 -1.08 1.66
C ILE A 25 -6.88 -0.34 3.00
N LEU A 26 -7.57 0.80 3.04
CA LEU A 26 -7.66 1.66 4.23
C LEU A 26 -8.77 1.25 5.21
N LYS A 27 -9.53 0.18 4.92
CA LYS A 27 -10.69 -0.26 5.71
C LYS A 27 -11.68 0.88 5.99
N LEU A 28 -12.04 1.58 4.91
CA LEU A 28 -13.02 2.66 4.91
C LEU A 28 -14.33 2.17 4.30
N ASP A 29 -15.43 2.59 4.90
CA ASP A 29 -16.78 2.22 4.47
C ASP A 29 -17.22 3.19 3.35
N PRO A 30 -17.53 2.69 2.13
CA PRO A 30 -17.97 3.53 1.01
C PRO A 30 -19.28 4.28 1.29
N GLU A 31 -20.11 3.81 2.21
CA GLU A 31 -21.40 4.42 2.53
C GLU A 31 -21.29 5.50 3.62
N LYS A 32 -20.11 5.66 4.23
CA LYS A 32 -19.87 6.63 5.29
C LYS A 32 -18.99 7.78 4.83
N PRO A 33 -19.17 8.99 5.40
CA PRO A 33 -18.20 10.06 5.18
C PRO A 33 -16.82 9.63 5.70
N PHE A 34 -15.76 10.20 5.13
CA PHE A 34 -14.40 9.98 5.61
C PHE A 34 -14.31 10.31 7.12
N PRO A 35 -13.70 9.43 7.92
CA PRO A 35 -13.58 9.64 9.34
C PRO A 35 -12.66 10.83 9.64
N ALA A 36 -13.08 11.70 10.57
CA ALA A 36 -12.24 12.80 11.05
C ALA A 36 -11.03 12.30 11.84
N VAL A 37 -11.14 11.11 12.45
CA VAL A 37 -10.08 10.44 13.21
C VAL A 37 -10.08 8.96 12.83
N LEU A 38 -8.92 8.44 12.47
CA LEU A 38 -8.72 7.03 12.15
C LEU A 38 -8.70 6.19 13.43
N ASN A 39 -9.27 4.98 13.38
CA ASN A 39 -9.09 4.00 14.44
C ASN A 39 -7.71 3.34 14.37
N GLU A 40 -7.40 2.46 15.32
CA GLU A 40 -6.09 1.80 15.43
C GLU A 40 -5.74 0.98 14.18
N GLU A 41 -6.66 0.14 13.68
CA GLU A 41 -6.46 -0.66 12.46
C GLU A 41 -6.23 0.23 11.23
N GLN A 42 -6.97 1.33 11.11
CA GLN A 42 -6.82 2.28 10.01
C GLN A 42 -5.48 3.02 10.08
N CYS A 43 -5.02 3.39 11.29
CA CYS A 43 -3.69 3.95 11.48
C CYS A 43 -2.59 2.96 11.08
N GLU A 44 -2.75 1.67 11.41
CA GLU A 44 -1.82 0.62 11.03
C GLU A 44 -1.75 0.45 9.51
N ARG A 45 -2.89 0.41 8.83
CA ARG A 45 -2.96 0.35 7.36
C ARG A 45 -2.31 1.56 6.70
N VAL A 46 -2.50 2.75 7.25
CA VAL A 46 -1.81 3.97 6.82
C VAL A 46 -0.29 3.81 6.94
N ASN A 47 0.19 3.28 8.07
CA ASN A 47 1.62 3.04 8.27
C ASN A 47 2.18 2.03 7.26
N PHE A 48 1.44 0.97 6.92
CA PHE A 48 1.87 0.02 5.89
C PHE A 48 1.99 0.66 4.51
N VAL A 49 1.04 1.49 4.07
CA VAL A 49 1.17 2.21 2.78
C VAL A 49 2.46 3.04 2.75
N LEU A 50 2.70 3.81 3.82
CA LEU A 50 3.84 4.71 3.90
C LEU A 50 5.16 3.95 3.97
N ASN A 51 5.21 2.86 4.73
CA ASN A 51 6.39 2.01 4.84
C ASN A 51 6.71 1.38 3.48
N ILE A 52 5.73 0.81 2.79
CA ILE A 52 5.93 0.28 1.43
C ILE A 52 6.48 1.36 0.50
N HIS A 53 5.85 2.54 0.45
CA HIS A 53 6.32 3.62 -0.43
C HIS A 53 7.75 4.05 -0.10
N SER A 54 8.05 4.22 1.19
CA SER A 54 9.41 4.53 1.64
C SER A 54 10.39 3.42 1.31
N SER A 55 9.99 2.15 1.34
CA SER A 55 10.86 1.01 1.00
C SER A 55 11.20 0.96 -0.47
N LEU A 56 10.21 1.15 -1.33
CA LEU A 56 10.43 1.21 -2.76
C LEU A 56 11.32 2.40 -3.14
N GLY A 57 11.12 3.57 -2.52
CA GLY A 57 11.98 4.75 -2.74
C GLY A 57 13.42 4.61 -2.24
N THR A 58 13.74 3.57 -1.46
CA THR A 58 15.13 3.23 -1.09
C THR A 58 15.74 2.14 -1.98
N VAL A 59 14.90 1.37 -2.68
CA VAL A 59 15.32 0.25 -3.54
C VAL A 59 15.51 0.71 -4.99
N PHE A 60 14.70 1.67 -5.46
CA PHE A 60 14.71 2.15 -6.83
C PHE A 60 15.14 3.62 -6.90
N ASP A 61 15.95 3.95 -7.91
CA ASP A 61 16.37 5.32 -8.20
C ASP A 61 15.39 6.05 -9.15
N ASP A 62 14.59 5.28 -9.91
CA ASP A 62 13.64 5.80 -10.88
C ASP A 62 12.21 5.85 -10.32
N ALA A 63 11.52 6.99 -10.53
CA ALA A 63 10.19 7.19 -9.99
C ALA A 63 9.12 6.29 -10.65
N GLU A 64 9.28 5.95 -11.94
CA GLU A 64 8.39 5.03 -12.63
C GLU A 64 8.48 3.63 -12.02
N GLU A 65 9.69 3.18 -11.65
CA GLU A 65 9.89 1.92 -10.94
C GLU A 65 9.29 1.95 -9.52
N VAL A 66 9.51 3.03 -8.75
CA VAL A 66 8.96 3.19 -7.39
C VAL A 66 7.42 3.08 -7.39
N TYR A 67 6.75 3.78 -8.30
CA TYR A 67 5.29 3.79 -8.34
C TYR A 67 4.71 2.59 -9.10
N GLY A 68 5.41 2.12 -10.14
CA GLY A 68 5.01 1.01 -10.99
C GLY A 68 5.14 -0.35 -10.31
N TYR A 69 6.02 -0.51 -9.32
CA TYR A 69 6.21 -1.78 -8.62
C TYR A 69 4.91 -2.29 -7.98
N MET A 70 4.11 -1.40 -7.37
CA MET A 70 2.87 -1.81 -6.71
C MET A 70 1.77 -2.19 -7.70
N SER A 71 1.71 -1.56 -8.87
CA SER A 71 0.66 -1.79 -9.87
C SER A 71 0.99 -2.90 -10.88
N SER A 72 2.26 -3.30 -10.97
CA SER A 72 2.72 -4.29 -11.96
C SER A 72 2.74 -5.71 -11.38
N PRO A 73 2.37 -6.73 -12.18
CA PRO A 73 2.54 -8.12 -11.79
C PRO A 73 4.01 -8.51 -11.64
N HIS A 74 4.31 -9.37 -10.67
CA HIS A 74 5.65 -9.93 -10.47
C HIS A 74 5.64 -11.45 -10.57
N GLU A 75 6.67 -12.01 -11.21
CA GLU A 75 6.87 -13.47 -11.32
C GLU A 75 7.51 -14.09 -10.08
N ASP A 76 7.90 -13.29 -9.09
CA ASP A 76 8.43 -13.81 -7.83
C ASP A 76 7.40 -14.75 -7.18
N PRO A 77 7.82 -15.92 -6.64
CA PRO A 77 6.92 -16.90 -6.05
C PRO A 77 6.00 -16.36 -4.96
N TYR A 78 6.37 -15.28 -4.29
CA TYR A 78 5.53 -14.63 -3.29
C TYR A 78 4.24 -14.03 -3.90
N TYR A 79 4.34 -13.48 -5.12
CA TYR A 79 3.23 -12.80 -5.78
C TYR A 79 2.43 -13.70 -6.72
N GLU A 80 2.99 -14.84 -7.14
CA GLU A 80 2.32 -15.82 -8.03
C GLU A 80 1.75 -15.17 -9.31
N GLY A 81 2.47 -14.21 -9.90
CA GLY A 81 2.05 -13.51 -11.12
C GLY A 81 1.00 -12.42 -10.91
N LYS A 82 0.73 -12.01 -9.67
CA LYS A 82 -0.11 -10.86 -9.32
C LYS A 82 0.74 -9.63 -8.99
N SER A 83 0.11 -8.47 -8.98
CA SER A 83 0.70 -7.26 -8.44
C SER A 83 0.57 -7.23 -6.90
N PRO A 84 1.48 -6.54 -6.19
CA PRO A 84 1.34 -6.31 -4.75
C PRO A 84 0.02 -5.60 -4.43
N LEU A 85 -0.40 -4.66 -5.30
CA LEU A 85 -1.66 -3.95 -5.16
C LEU A 85 -2.87 -4.88 -5.19
N GLU A 86 -2.90 -5.87 -6.09
CA GLU A 86 -3.98 -6.87 -6.15
C GLU A 86 -4.10 -7.65 -4.85
N LEU A 87 -2.98 -7.99 -4.20
CA LEU A 87 -2.99 -8.72 -2.93
C LEU A 87 -3.57 -7.86 -1.80
N ILE A 88 -3.06 -6.65 -1.60
CA ILE A 88 -3.50 -5.78 -0.50
C ILE A 88 -4.93 -5.25 -0.69
N SER A 89 -5.41 -5.21 -1.95
CA SER A 89 -6.78 -4.85 -2.30
C SER A 89 -7.83 -5.85 -1.81
N SER A 90 -7.42 -7.05 -1.36
CA SER A 90 -8.32 -7.99 -0.66
C SER A 90 -8.91 -7.41 0.64
N GLY A 91 -8.26 -6.40 1.22
CA GLY A 91 -8.63 -5.82 2.51
C GLY A 91 -8.20 -6.66 3.71
N ASP A 92 -7.57 -7.81 3.49
CA ASP A 92 -7.01 -8.66 4.55
C ASP A 92 -5.75 -8.01 5.13
N LEU A 93 -5.78 -7.74 6.44
CA LEU A 93 -4.68 -7.06 7.12
C LEU A 93 -3.41 -7.90 7.19
N THR A 94 -3.53 -9.22 7.35
CA THR A 94 -2.40 -10.14 7.39
C THR A 94 -1.72 -10.24 6.02
N VAL A 95 -2.50 -10.22 4.93
CA VAL A 95 -1.93 -10.12 3.58
C VAL A 95 -1.18 -8.80 3.42
N PHE A 96 -1.76 -7.69 3.89
CA PHE A 96 -1.13 -6.37 3.81
C PHE A 96 0.19 -6.30 4.59
N GLU A 97 0.20 -6.78 5.84
CA GLU A 97 1.41 -6.86 6.66
C GLU A 97 2.51 -7.65 5.97
N ARG A 98 2.18 -8.83 5.42
CA ARG A 98 3.16 -9.68 4.72
C ARG A 98 3.74 -9.00 3.49
N VAL A 99 2.92 -8.31 2.69
CA VAL A 99 3.40 -7.58 1.50
C VAL A 99 4.34 -6.45 1.96
N CYS A 100 3.97 -5.73 3.02
CA CYS A 100 4.81 -4.68 3.59
C CYS A 100 6.17 -5.22 4.03
N TRP A 101 6.22 -6.36 4.73
CA TRP A 101 7.48 -6.98 5.17
C TRP A 101 8.30 -7.54 4.01
N HIS A 102 7.66 -8.16 3.02
CA HIS A 102 8.36 -8.64 1.84
C HIS A 102 9.08 -7.49 1.13
N ILE A 103 8.38 -6.37 0.93
CA ILE A 103 8.96 -5.18 0.29
C ILE A 103 10.05 -4.54 1.16
N ASP A 104 9.86 -4.46 2.48
CA ASP A 104 10.88 -3.95 3.41
C ASP A 104 12.15 -4.80 3.36
N ALA A 105 12.04 -6.12 3.25
CA ALA A 105 13.17 -7.03 3.14
C ALA A 105 13.99 -6.84 1.85
N MET A 106 13.45 -6.20 0.81
CA MET A 106 14.23 -5.90 -0.40
C MET A 106 15.31 -4.85 -0.15
N ARG A 107 15.20 -4.03 0.91
CA ARG A 107 16.17 -2.98 1.25
C ARG A 107 17.55 -3.50 1.66
N VAL A 108 17.63 -4.77 2.06
CA VAL A 108 18.85 -5.39 2.59
C VAL A 108 19.49 -6.37 1.61
N LEU A 109 18.95 -6.48 0.40
CA LEU A 109 19.48 -7.28 -0.71
C LEU A 109 20.39 -6.43 -1.60
#